data_AF-A0A6N6S4X5-F1
#
_entry.id   AF-A0A6N6S4X5-F1
#
_cell.length_a   1.000
_cell.length_b   1.000
_cell.length_c   1.000
_cell.angle_alpha   90.00
_cell.angle_beta   90.00
_cell.angle_gamma   90.00
#
_symmetry.space_group_name_H-M   'P 1'
#
loop_
_entity.id
_entity.type
_entity.pdbx_description
1 polymer ?
#
loop_
_entity_poly.entity_id
_entity_poly.type
_entity_poly.pdbx_seq_one_letter_code
_entity_poly.pdbx_strand_id
1 'polypeptide(L)'
;MTVTSTYTVSDKKTDEEAPCILACPIRQDARDYVQLIARGRFNEAFQLVRERNPLPAACGRICTHPCETKCRRNSTDAPIAIAWLKRFLGDNFSEEPGRPISRRYPEKIAIIGAGPAGLAAANDLALLGYSCTIFESNATPGGMLRMGVPTYRLPRASIDNDVNVIKKLGVEIRYNA
;
A
#
# COMPACT_ATOMS: atom_id res chain seq x y z
N MET A 1 -15.66 11.78 -5.00
CA MET A 1 -14.48 12.49 -4.45
C MET A 1 -13.40 12.51 -5.52
N THR A 2 -13.29 13.62 -6.24
CA THR A 2 -12.16 13.90 -7.11
C THR A 2 -10.91 14.07 -6.24
N VAL A 3 -9.93 13.20 -6.42
CA VAL A 3 -8.61 13.37 -5.79
C VAL A 3 -7.90 14.45 -6.59
N THR A 4 -8.05 15.70 -6.18
CA THR A 4 -7.30 16.81 -6.76
C THR A 4 -5.85 16.64 -6.33
N SER A 5 -5.00 16.19 -7.25
CA SER A 5 -3.57 16.07 -7.05
C SER A 5 -2.96 17.44 -6.74
N THR A 6 -2.35 17.57 -5.56
CA THR A 6 -1.71 18.80 -5.07
C THR A 6 -0.26 18.95 -5.54
N TYR A 7 0.27 17.98 -6.30
CA TYR A 7 1.69 17.90 -6.68
C TYR A 7 1.94 17.97 -8.19
N THR A 8 0.92 18.28 -8.99
CA THR A 8 1.02 18.46 -10.44
C THR A 8 1.75 19.76 -10.79
N VAL A 9 2.75 19.66 -11.67
CA VAL A 9 3.26 20.82 -12.41
C VAL A 9 2.20 21.13 -13.46
N SER A 10 1.40 22.17 -13.21
CA SER A 10 0.44 22.70 -14.17
C SER A 10 1.18 23.31 -15.35
N ASP A 11 0.84 22.88 -16.56
CA ASP A 11 0.92 23.68 -17.80
C ASP A 11 0.06 23.11 -18.94
N LYS A 12 -0.44 21.86 -18.82
CA LYS A 12 -1.51 21.36 -19.68
C LYS A 12 -2.66 20.80 -18.84
N LYS A 13 -3.81 21.44 -18.99
CA LYS A 13 -5.11 21.01 -18.48
C LYS A 13 -5.53 19.72 -19.20
N THR A 14 -4.96 18.59 -18.80
CA THR A 14 -5.54 17.28 -19.14
C THR A 14 -6.42 16.89 -17.98
N ASP A 15 -7.72 17.19 -18.09
CA ASP A 15 -8.78 16.75 -17.17
C ASP A 15 -8.99 15.22 -17.18
N GLU A 16 -8.08 14.47 -17.81
CA GLU A 16 -8.11 13.02 -17.92
C GLU A 16 -7.28 12.38 -16.80
N GLU A 17 -7.91 11.50 -16.02
CA GLU A 17 -7.25 10.71 -14.99
C GLU A 17 -6.13 9.85 -15.58
N ALA A 18 -4.98 9.81 -14.92
CA ALA A 18 -3.81 9.15 -15.49
C ALA A 18 -4.10 7.65 -15.73
N PRO A 19 -3.80 7.09 -16.93
CA PRO A 19 -4.11 5.70 -17.26
C PRO A 19 -3.55 4.66 -16.29
N CYS A 20 -2.41 4.96 -15.65
CA CYS A 20 -1.81 4.11 -14.63
C CYS A 20 -2.66 4.01 -13.35
N ILE A 21 -3.40 5.07 -13.00
CA ILE A 21 -4.34 5.10 -11.87
C ILE A 21 -5.58 4.26 -12.22
N LEU A 22 -6.14 4.46 -13.41
CA LEU A 22 -7.30 3.71 -13.91
C LEU A 22 -7.04 2.20 -14.00
N ALA A 23 -5.83 1.82 -14.42
CA ALA A 23 -5.44 0.42 -14.52
C ALA A 23 -5.13 -0.25 -13.18
N CYS A 24 -4.90 0.54 -12.12
CA CYS A 24 -4.57 0.00 -10.81
C CYS A 24 -5.86 -0.43 -10.07
N PRO A 25 -5.97 -1.69 -9.60
CA PRO A 25 -7.16 -2.17 -8.90
C PRO A 25 -7.54 -1.36 -7.65
N ILE A 26 -6.54 -0.79 -6.96
CA ILE A 26 -6.72 0.04 -5.76
C ILE A 26 -6.72 1.56 -6.07
N ARG A 27 -6.70 1.92 -7.37
CA ARG A 27 -6.63 3.31 -7.85
C ARG A 27 -5.49 4.11 -7.22
N GLN A 28 -4.32 3.48 -7.12
CA GLN A 28 -3.12 4.11 -6.57
C GLN A 28 -2.67 5.26 -7.46
N ASP A 29 -2.45 6.45 -6.88
CA ASP A 29 -1.85 7.56 -7.63
C ASP A 29 -0.34 7.36 -7.79
N ALA A 30 0.06 6.75 -8.92
CA ALA A 30 1.47 6.58 -9.27
C ALA A 30 2.16 7.86 -9.73
N ARG A 31 1.41 8.81 -10.29
CA ARG A 31 1.99 10.07 -10.78
C ARG A 31 2.60 10.83 -9.61
N ASP A 32 1.87 10.95 -8.52
CA ASP A 32 2.24 11.87 -7.44
C ASP A 32 3.42 11.34 -6.62
N TYR A 33 3.45 10.05 -6.23
CA TYR A 33 4.61 9.54 -5.50
C TYR A 33 5.86 9.43 -6.38
N VAL A 34 5.72 9.24 -7.70
CA VAL A 34 6.88 9.30 -8.62
C VAL A 34 7.46 10.72 -8.66
N GLN A 35 6.61 11.76 -8.66
CA GLN A 35 7.08 13.15 -8.58
C GLN A 35 7.72 13.47 -7.22
N LEU A 36 7.19 12.93 -6.13
CA LEU A 36 7.81 13.07 -4.80
C LEU A 36 9.17 12.38 -4.75
N ILE A 37 9.31 11.17 -5.29
CA ILE A 37 10.60 10.47 -5.42
C ILE A 37 11.59 11.32 -6.24
N ALA A 38 11.17 11.86 -7.39
CA ALA A 38 12.02 12.68 -8.25
C ALA A 38 12.54 13.95 -7.54
N ARG A 39 11.79 14.45 -6.55
CA ARG A 39 12.15 15.61 -5.71
C ARG A 39 12.89 15.22 -4.42
N GLY A 40 13.25 13.95 -4.24
CA GLY A 40 13.91 13.45 -3.02
C GLY A 40 13.00 13.37 -1.77
N ARG A 41 11.68 13.55 -1.94
CA ARG A 41 10.69 13.56 -0.84
C ARG A 41 10.18 12.13 -0.56
N PHE A 42 11.10 11.24 -0.19
CA PHE A 42 10.82 9.80 -0.14
C PHE A 42 9.83 9.39 0.97
N ASN A 43 9.93 9.98 2.16
CA ASN A 43 8.99 9.70 3.25
C ASN A 43 7.56 10.07 2.87
N GLU A 44 7.39 11.21 2.22
CA GLU A 44 6.07 11.68 1.74
C GLU A 44 5.57 10.83 0.58
N ALA A 45 6.46 10.38 -0.31
CA ALA A 45 6.12 9.42 -1.36
C ALA A 45 5.64 8.09 -0.76
N PHE A 46 6.31 7.58 0.28
CA PHE A 46 5.91 6.37 0.98
C PHE A 46 4.57 6.54 1.71
N GLN A 47 4.38 7.65 2.42
CA GLN A 47 3.09 8.01 3.04
C GLN A 47 1.97 8.01 2.01
N LEU A 48 2.18 8.67 0.87
CA LEU A 48 1.21 8.71 -0.23
C LEU A 48 0.91 7.32 -0.79
N VAL A 49 1.91 6.45 -0.89
CA VAL A 49 1.70 5.04 -1.27
C VAL A 49 0.76 4.35 -0.27
N ARG A 50 1.05 4.52 1.03
CA ARG A 50 0.35 3.89 2.15
C ARG A 50 -1.11 4.33 2.30
N GLU A 51 -1.49 5.49 1.79
CA GLU A 51 -2.89 5.98 1.88
C GLU A 51 -3.90 5.03 1.24
N ARG A 52 -3.48 4.26 0.24
CA ARG A 52 -4.34 3.31 -0.50
C ARG A 52 -3.80 1.90 -0.47
N ASN A 53 -2.49 1.72 -0.26
CA ASN A 53 -1.88 0.42 -0.28
C ASN A 53 -1.37 0.02 1.11
N PRO A 54 -2.07 -0.90 1.80
CA PRO A 54 -1.63 -1.42 3.09
C PRO A 54 -0.48 -2.42 2.99
N LEU A 55 -0.06 -2.84 1.79
CA LEU A 55 0.98 -3.86 1.59
C LEU A 55 1.99 -3.44 0.49
N PRO A 56 2.63 -2.26 0.59
CA PRO A 56 3.51 -1.75 -0.45
C PRO A 56 4.75 -2.62 -0.70
N ALA A 57 5.36 -3.21 0.33
CA ALA A 57 6.56 -4.03 0.17
C ALA A 57 6.25 -5.33 -0.59
N ALA A 58 5.07 -5.93 -0.34
CA ALA A 58 4.58 -7.06 -1.12
C ALA A 58 4.19 -6.65 -2.55
N CYS A 59 3.38 -5.60 -2.73
CA CYS A 59 2.94 -5.14 -4.05
C CYS A 59 4.10 -4.63 -4.93
N GLY A 60 5.20 -4.14 -4.35
CA GLY A 60 6.41 -3.79 -5.10
C GLY A 60 7.14 -4.99 -5.71
N ARG A 61 6.77 -6.22 -5.33
CA ARG A 61 7.45 -7.46 -5.75
C ARG A 61 6.59 -8.39 -6.58
N ILE A 62 5.32 -8.56 -6.22
CA ILE A 62 4.47 -9.61 -6.79
C ILE A 62 3.27 -9.09 -7.59
N CYS A 63 3.05 -7.78 -7.62
CA CYS A 63 1.99 -7.18 -8.44
C CYS A 63 2.26 -7.49 -9.92
N THR A 64 1.21 -7.63 -10.73
CA THR A 64 1.33 -7.80 -12.18
C THR A 64 1.50 -6.48 -12.95
N HIS A 65 1.63 -5.37 -12.22
CA HIS A 65 1.94 -4.03 -12.71
C HIS A 65 1.07 -3.54 -13.88
N PRO A 66 -0.27 -3.64 -13.83
CA PRO A 66 -1.14 -3.15 -14.90
C PRO A 66 -0.98 -1.63 -15.14
N CYS A 67 -0.53 -0.90 -14.12
CA CYS A 67 -0.20 0.52 -14.20
C CYS A 67 0.97 0.82 -15.15
N GLU A 68 1.92 -0.11 -15.32
CA GLU A 68 3.04 0.02 -16.26
C GLU A 68 2.59 -0.36 -17.67
N THR A 69 1.76 -1.40 -17.83
CA THR A 69 1.17 -1.78 -19.12
C THR A 69 0.35 -0.65 -19.74
N LYS A 70 -0.38 0.12 -18.93
CA LYS A 70 -1.18 1.26 -19.39
C LYS A 70 -0.43 2.60 -19.28
N CYS A 71 0.86 2.61 -18.97
CA CYS A 71 1.61 3.85 -18.83
C CYS A 71 1.56 4.68 -20.11
N ARG A 72 1.21 5.98 -20.00
CA ARG A 72 1.20 6.90 -21.14
C ARG A 72 2.56 6.99 -21.84
N ARG A 73 3.65 6.76 -21.10
CA ARG A 73 5.02 6.82 -21.62
C ARG A 73 5.35 5.68 -22.61
N ASN A 74 4.54 4.62 -22.66
CA ASN A 74 4.65 3.56 -23.68
C ASN A 74 4.54 4.07 -25.13
N SER A 75 3.88 5.21 -25.36
CA SER A 75 3.81 5.82 -26.70
C SER A 75 5.03 6.68 -27.05
N THR A 76 5.95 6.89 -26.11
CA THR A 76 7.13 7.74 -26.29
C THR A 76 8.41 6.90 -26.28
N ASP A 77 8.63 6.12 -25.21
CA ASP A 77 9.79 5.24 -25.09
C ASP A 77 9.45 3.99 -24.24
N ALA A 78 9.55 4.08 -22.91
CA ALA A 78 9.39 2.96 -21.99
C ALA A 78 8.49 3.37 -20.81
N PRO A 79 7.75 2.42 -20.20
CA PRO A 79 6.92 2.73 -19.06
C PRO A 79 7.79 3.15 -17.87
N ILE A 80 7.23 3.99 -17.00
CA ILE A 80 7.85 4.25 -15.69
C ILE A 80 7.87 2.94 -14.90
N ALA A 81 9.00 2.62 -14.28
CA ALA A 81 9.20 1.45 -13.43
C ALA A 81 8.50 1.61 -12.06
N ILE A 82 7.19 1.83 -12.08
CA ILE A 82 6.31 2.09 -10.95
C ILE A 82 6.45 1.02 -9.85
N ALA A 83 6.55 -0.25 -10.23
CA ALA A 83 6.77 -1.38 -9.36
C ALA A 83 8.06 -1.27 -8.54
N TRP A 84 9.16 -0.97 -9.24
CA TRP A 84 10.48 -0.83 -8.65
C TRP A 84 10.57 0.39 -7.74
N LEU A 85 9.95 1.50 -8.14
CA LEU A 85 9.86 2.70 -7.31
C LEU A 85 9.05 2.42 -6.02
N LYS A 86 7.94 1.68 -6.12
CA LYS A 86 7.17 1.24 -4.96
C LYS A 86 7.97 0.30 -4.06
N ARG A 87 8.72 -0.64 -4.65
CA ARG A 87 9.62 -1.54 -3.92
C ARG A 87 10.69 -0.76 -3.17
N PHE A 88 11.35 0.18 -3.84
CA PHE A 88 12.34 1.05 -3.22
C PHE A 88 11.75 1.77 -2.01
N LEU A 89 10.54 2.33 -2.13
CA LEU A 89 9.85 2.97 -1.02
C LEU A 89 9.58 1.98 0.13
N GLY A 90 8.97 0.82 -0.16
CA GLY A 90 8.62 -0.19 0.84
C GLY A 90 9.81 -0.90 1.51
N ASP A 91 10.98 -0.85 0.89
CA ASP A 91 12.20 -1.46 1.43
C ASP A 91 12.98 -0.52 2.36
N ASN A 92 12.92 0.79 2.10
CA ASN A 92 13.83 1.76 2.73
C ASN A 92 13.12 2.75 3.66
N PHE A 93 11.80 2.87 3.56
CA PHE A 93 11.04 3.84 4.31
C PHE A 93 9.93 3.13 5.08
N SER A 94 9.71 3.60 6.30
CA SER A 94 8.65 3.09 7.17
C SER A 94 8.04 4.27 7.91
N GLU A 95 6.79 4.12 8.32
CA GLU A 95 6.08 5.18 9.05
C GLU A 95 6.64 5.36 10.48
N GLU A 96 6.90 6.63 10.81
CA GLU A 96 6.59 7.22 12.13
C GLU A 96 5.06 7.30 12.25
N PRO A 97 4.45 6.87 13.36
CA PRO A 97 3.02 6.58 13.41
C PRO A 97 2.18 7.86 13.41
N GLY A 98 1.22 7.90 12.51
CA GLY A 98 -0.11 8.38 12.82
C GLY A 98 -0.61 9.49 11.91
N ARG A 99 -1.36 9.11 10.87
CA ARG A 99 -2.53 9.93 10.53
C ARG A 99 -3.35 10.09 11.82
N PRO A 100 -3.65 11.33 12.24
CA PRO A 100 -4.42 11.54 13.45
C PRO A 100 -5.77 10.85 13.31
N ILE A 101 -6.02 9.84 14.15
CA ILE A 101 -7.32 9.18 14.23
C ILE A 101 -8.28 10.21 14.82
N SER A 102 -9.16 10.74 13.97
CA SER A 102 -10.04 11.87 14.33
C SER A 102 -11.11 11.48 15.35
N ARG A 103 -11.49 10.20 15.39
CA ARG A 103 -12.51 9.66 16.30
C ARG A 103 -12.22 8.19 16.59
N ARG A 104 -12.40 7.77 17.85
CA ARG A 104 -12.43 6.35 18.21
C ARG A 104 -13.87 5.88 18.39
N TYR A 105 -14.13 4.66 17.94
CA TYR A 105 -15.44 4.00 18.02
C TYR A 105 -15.41 2.89 19.07
N PRO A 106 -16.47 2.72 19.89
CA PRO A 106 -16.51 1.71 20.95
C PRO A 106 -16.68 0.27 20.42
N GLU A 107 -17.14 0.12 19.18
CA GLU A 107 -17.36 -1.18 18.54
C GLU A 107 -16.03 -1.93 18.35
N LYS A 108 -16.07 -3.24 18.59
CA LYS A 108 -14.94 -4.15 18.40
C LYS A 108 -15.17 -4.98 17.14
N ILE A 109 -14.15 -5.07 16.30
CA ILE A 109 -14.22 -5.79 15.03
C ILE A 109 -13.31 -7.01 15.09
N ALA A 110 -13.88 -8.17 14.77
CA ALA A 110 -13.14 -9.41 14.56
C ALA A 110 -12.96 -9.67 13.06
N ILE A 111 -11.74 -10.01 12.65
CA ILE A 111 -11.39 -10.32 11.26
C ILE A 111 -10.81 -11.74 11.24
N ILE A 112 -11.32 -12.60 10.36
CA ILE A 112 -10.85 -13.99 10.24
C ILE A 112 -9.83 -14.08 9.10
N GLY A 113 -8.60 -14.46 9.44
CA GLY A 113 -7.46 -14.62 8.55
C GLY A 113 -6.58 -13.38 8.43
N ALA A 114 -5.28 -13.54 8.69
CA ALA A 114 -4.22 -12.54 8.49
C ALA A 114 -3.61 -12.62 7.08
N GLY A 115 -4.43 -12.92 6.07
CA GLY A 115 -4.06 -12.80 4.65
C GLY A 115 -4.12 -11.35 4.14
N PRO A 116 -3.84 -11.11 2.85
CA PRO A 116 -3.89 -9.77 2.26
C PRO A 116 -5.19 -9.00 2.53
N ALA A 117 -6.33 -9.67 2.38
CA ALA A 117 -7.64 -9.07 2.58
C ALA A 117 -7.88 -8.67 4.05
N GLY A 118 -7.58 -9.58 4.99
CA GLY A 118 -7.77 -9.30 6.42
C GLY A 118 -6.83 -8.20 6.93
N LEU A 119 -5.57 -8.20 6.48
CA LEU A 119 -4.61 -7.15 6.78
C LEU A 119 -5.04 -5.79 6.21
N ALA A 120 -5.53 -5.77 4.97
CA ALA A 120 -6.05 -4.54 4.36
C ALA A 120 -7.29 -4.00 5.09
N ALA A 121 -8.26 -4.87 5.40
CA ALA A 121 -9.44 -4.50 6.16
C ALA A 121 -9.08 -3.94 7.55
N ALA A 122 -8.16 -4.60 8.26
CA ALA A 122 -7.73 -4.16 9.58
C ALA A 122 -7.02 -2.79 9.52
N ASN A 123 -6.19 -2.55 8.50
CA ASN A 123 -5.54 -1.26 8.27
C ASN A 123 -6.58 -0.15 8.12
N ASP A 124 -7.56 -0.33 7.23
CA ASP A 124 -8.53 0.70 6.91
C ASP A 124 -9.46 0.97 8.10
N LEU A 125 -9.92 -0.07 8.79
CA LEU A 125 -10.75 0.05 9.98
C LEU A 125 -10.01 0.70 11.16
N ALA A 126 -8.72 0.40 11.33
CA ALA A 126 -7.90 1.06 12.35
C ALA A 126 -7.70 2.56 12.06
N LEU A 127 -7.48 2.92 10.79
CA LEU A 127 -7.41 4.33 10.36
C LEU A 127 -8.75 5.07 10.54
N LEU A 128 -9.88 4.37 10.42
CA LEU A 128 -11.20 4.89 10.75
C LEU A 128 -11.45 4.99 12.27
N GLY A 129 -10.60 4.40 13.10
CA GLY A 129 -10.67 4.49 14.56
C GLY A 129 -11.40 3.35 15.26
N TYR A 130 -11.61 2.22 14.59
CA TYR A 130 -12.15 1.00 15.19
C TYR A 130 -11.05 0.15 15.85
N SER A 131 -11.42 -0.54 16.93
CA SER A 131 -10.53 -1.55 17.54
C SER A 131 -10.69 -2.89 16.82
N CYS A 132 -9.61 -3.38 16.21
CA CYS A 132 -9.64 -4.58 15.37
C CYS A 132 -8.75 -5.69 15.95
N THR A 133 -9.27 -6.92 15.96
CA THR A 133 -8.52 -8.14 16.27
C THR A 133 -8.62 -9.12 15.09
N ILE A 134 -7.48 -9.51 14.54
CA ILE A 134 -7.39 -10.56 13.52
C ILE A 134 -7.16 -11.91 14.20
N PHE A 135 -7.92 -12.92 13.82
CA PHE A 135 -7.74 -14.31 14.23
C PHE A 135 -7.15 -15.10 13.06
N GLU A 136 -5.97 -15.66 13.24
CA GLU A 136 -5.22 -16.37 12.21
C GLU A 136 -4.92 -17.79 12.65
N SER A 137 -5.20 -18.76 11.79
CA SER A 137 -5.00 -20.18 12.11
C SER A 137 -3.52 -20.59 12.09
N ASN A 138 -2.66 -19.88 11.35
CA ASN A 138 -1.23 -20.14 11.30
C ASN A 138 -0.46 -19.41 12.41
N ALA A 139 0.77 -19.85 12.68
CA ALA A 139 1.69 -19.21 13.63
C ALA A 139 2.25 -17.85 13.16
N THR A 140 2.00 -17.46 11.89
CA THR A 140 2.54 -16.25 11.29
C THR A 140 1.54 -15.59 10.34
N PRO A 141 1.53 -14.26 10.21
CA PRO A 141 0.63 -13.55 9.31
C PRO A 141 1.13 -13.55 7.87
N GLY A 142 0.25 -13.16 6.93
CA GLY A 142 0.54 -12.98 5.51
C GLY A 142 -0.27 -13.90 4.60
N GLY A 143 -0.91 -14.95 5.13
CA GLY A 143 -1.71 -15.89 4.35
C GLY A 143 -0.98 -16.38 3.10
N MET A 144 -1.61 -16.29 1.93
CA MET A 144 -1.01 -16.73 0.65
C MET A 144 0.27 -15.97 0.26
N LEU A 145 0.50 -14.75 0.73
CA LEU A 145 1.79 -14.06 0.50
C LEU A 145 2.93 -14.83 1.14
N ARG A 146 2.69 -15.39 2.32
CA ARG A 146 3.67 -16.19 3.04
C ARG A 146 3.64 -17.65 2.57
N MET A 147 2.48 -18.26 2.50
CA MET A 147 2.39 -19.70 2.25
C MET A 147 2.61 -20.07 0.78
N GLY A 148 2.18 -19.23 -0.16
CA GLY A 148 2.21 -19.55 -1.59
C GLY A 148 3.38 -18.95 -2.37
N VAL A 149 3.86 -17.76 -1.99
CA VAL A 149 4.89 -17.08 -2.78
C VAL A 149 6.30 -17.52 -2.35
N PRO A 150 7.17 -17.94 -3.29
CA PRO A 150 8.55 -18.27 -2.99
C PRO A 150 9.35 -17.09 -2.42
N THR A 151 10.25 -17.37 -1.50
CA THR A 151 11.03 -16.36 -0.76
C THR A 151 11.95 -15.52 -1.63
N TYR A 152 12.44 -16.06 -2.75
CA TYR A 152 13.26 -15.30 -3.71
C TYR A 152 12.43 -14.26 -4.48
N ARG A 153 11.11 -14.43 -4.60
CA ARG A 153 10.19 -13.43 -5.16
C ARG A 153 9.68 -12.48 -4.09
N LEU A 154 9.30 -13.01 -2.92
CA LEU A 154 8.78 -12.23 -1.80
C LEU A 154 9.46 -12.65 -0.48
N PRO A 155 10.51 -11.93 -0.07
CA PRO A 155 11.18 -12.18 1.19
C PRO A 155 10.22 -12.03 2.37
N ARG A 156 10.37 -12.89 3.40
CA ARG A 156 9.51 -12.86 4.59
C ARG A 156 9.57 -11.53 5.32
N ALA A 157 10.76 -10.96 5.43
CA ALA A 157 10.98 -9.64 6.02
C ALA A 157 10.15 -8.53 5.35
N SER A 158 9.92 -8.61 4.03
CA SER A 158 9.07 -7.63 3.33
C SER A 158 7.60 -7.74 3.76
N ILE A 159 7.11 -8.96 4.00
CA ILE A 159 5.77 -9.18 4.55
C ILE A 159 5.70 -8.66 5.99
N ASP A 160 6.73 -8.95 6.79
CA ASP A 160 6.82 -8.50 8.18
C ASP A 160 6.84 -6.98 8.30
N ASN A 161 7.51 -6.27 7.39
CA ASN A 161 7.50 -4.81 7.33
C ASN A 161 6.08 -4.25 7.16
N ASP A 162 5.34 -4.75 6.16
CA ASP A 162 3.97 -4.31 5.89
C ASP A 162 3.05 -4.62 7.10
N VAL A 163 3.15 -5.82 7.68
CA VAL A 163 2.35 -6.22 8.85
C VAL A 163 2.69 -5.39 10.09
N ASN A 164 3.97 -5.09 10.33
CA ASN A 164 4.40 -4.32 11.50
C ASN A 164 3.84 -2.90 11.48
N VAL A 165 3.74 -2.28 10.29
CA VAL A 165 3.07 -0.97 10.16
C VAL A 165 1.60 -1.07 10.53
N ILE A 166 0.89 -2.11 10.09
CA ILE A 166 -0.52 -2.33 10.45
C ILE A 166 -0.68 -2.53 11.97
N LYS A 167 0.22 -3.30 12.59
CA LYS A 167 0.21 -3.49 14.06
C LYS A 167 0.47 -2.19 14.83
N LYS A 168 1.30 -1.27 14.30
CA LYS A 168 1.52 0.05 14.89
C LYS A 168 0.25 0.92 14.92
N LEU A 169 -0.76 0.62 14.09
CA LEU A 169 -2.08 1.27 14.15
C LEU A 169 -2.95 0.77 15.33
N GLY A 170 -2.47 -0.19 16.13
CA GLY A 170 -3.20 -0.77 17.25
C GLY A 170 -4.01 -2.02 16.89
N VAL A 171 -3.79 -2.59 15.70
CA VAL A 171 -4.40 -3.87 15.30
C VAL A 171 -3.76 -5.02 16.08
N GLU A 172 -4.59 -5.82 16.76
CA GLU A 172 -4.17 -7.05 17.42
C GLU A 172 -4.25 -8.24 16.43
N ILE A 173 -3.28 -9.15 16.48
CA ILE A 173 -3.32 -10.41 15.71
C ILE A 173 -3.12 -11.56 16.67
N ARG A 174 -4.10 -12.47 16.75
CA ARG A 174 -4.06 -13.71 17.51
C ARG A 174 -3.78 -14.87 16.57
N TYR A 175 -2.70 -15.58 16.84
CA TYR A 175 -2.27 -16.73 16.06
C TYR A 175 -2.78 -18.04 16.66
N ASN A 176 -2.89 -19.06 15.82
CA ASN A 176 -3.42 -20.39 16.17
C ASN A 176 -4.84 -20.32 16.77
N ALA A 177 -5.67 -19.44 16.22
CA ALA A 177 -7.03 -19.16 16.68
C ALA A 177 -8.07 -19.26 15.57
#